data_AF-A0A2H4S9P2-F1
#
_entry.id   AF-A0A2H4S9P2-F1
#
_cell.length_a   1.000
_cell.length_b   1.000
_cell.length_c   1.000
_cell.angle_alpha   90.00
_cell.angle_beta   90.00
_cell.angle_gamma   90.00
#
_symmetry.space_group_name_H-M   'P 1'
#
loop_
_entity.id
_entity.type
_entity.pdbx_description
1 polymer ?
#
loop_
_entity_poly.entity_id
_entity_poly.type
_entity_poly.pdbx_seq_one_letter_code
_entity_poly.pdbx_strand_id
1 'polypeptide(L)'
;MSRYFPHTPYAEDQPLARTILTTHVATRAVTLGTLLGVATTSARTLVPALRRPPTAAPLPPFSARLLRSCGGHVAVTLGVVGLGLVGRMWGREPIEWQDRSWRLLESKGQLETDDWTYGGMGAAVLLLAVAAPSPATLGWRGVVGAAGLGSVGGMMGYLGWRYGVNGGRFPEKLAKKEERPGL
;
A
#
# COMPACT_ATOMS: atom_id res chain seq x y z
N MET A 1 -5.62 0.36 8.78
CA MET A 1 -6.46 1.57 8.95
C MET A 1 -7.33 1.56 10.19
N SER A 2 -7.86 0.41 10.61
CA SER A 2 -9.01 0.33 11.54
C SER A 2 -8.82 1.03 12.88
N ARG A 3 -7.58 1.04 13.37
CA ARG A 3 -7.19 1.62 14.66
C ARG A 3 -6.79 3.10 14.60
N TYR A 4 -6.63 3.67 13.40
CA TYR A 4 -6.11 5.03 13.22
C TYR A 4 -7.20 6.06 12.95
N PHE A 5 -8.41 5.61 12.62
CA PHE A 5 -9.55 6.48 12.33
C PHE A 5 -10.78 6.04 13.12
N PRO A 6 -11.58 6.98 13.63
CA PRO A 6 -12.85 6.67 14.26
C PRO A 6 -13.85 6.12 13.23
N HIS A 7 -14.72 5.21 13.67
CA HIS A 7 -15.82 4.68 12.87
C HIS A 7 -17.14 4.93 13.60
N THR A 8 -18.05 5.65 12.97
CA THR A 8 -19.37 5.98 13.53
C THR A 8 -20.40 4.90 13.16
N PRO A 9 -21.49 4.74 13.94
CA PRO A 9 -22.57 3.83 13.57
C PRO A 9 -23.26 4.20 12.26
N TYR A 10 -23.30 5.50 11.94
CA TYR A 10 -23.95 6.04 10.75
C TYR A 10 -22.96 6.75 9.84
N ALA A 11 -23.25 6.73 8.54
CA ALA A 11 -22.37 7.26 7.51
C ALA A 11 -22.31 8.79 7.56
N GLU A 12 -23.44 9.46 7.77
CA GLU A 12 -23.59 10.91 7.88
C GLU A 12 -22.74 11.54 8.99
N ASP A 13 -22.44 10.77 10.03
CA ASP A 13 -21.64 11.22 11.16
C ASP A 13 -20.15 10.98 10.95
N GLN A 14 -19.74 10.28 9.87
CA GLN A 14 -18.37 9.82 9.69
C GLN A 14 -17.40 11.01 9.63
N PRO A 15 -16.55 11.19 10.65
CA PRO A 15 -15.60 12.30 10.64
C PRO A 15 -14.39 11.94 9.77
N LEU A 16 -13.63 12.97 9.39
CA LEU A 16 -12.37 12.81 8.65
C LEU A 16 -12.50 12.08 7.30
N ALA A 17 -13.68 12.08 6.69
CA ALA A 17 -13.98 11.34 5.46
C ALA A 17 -12.96 11.57 4.33
N ARG A 18 -12.55 12.83 4.12
CA ARG A 18 -11.53 13.20 3.14
C ARG A 18 -10.18 12.58 3.47
N THR A 19 -9.76 12.62 4.73
CA THR A 19 -8.47 12.09 5.19
C THR A 19 -8.43 10.57 5.07
N ILE A 20 -9.52 9.89 5.47
CA ILE A 20 -9.62 8.42 5.36
C ILE A 20 -9.52 8.01 3.89
N LEU A 21 -10.32 8.62 3.02
CA LEU A 21 -10.37 8.29 1.60
C LEU A 21 -9.04 8.59 0.91
N THR A 22 -8.46 9.77 1.16
CA THR A 22 -7.16 10.17 0.57
C THR A 22 -6.03 9.26 1.04
N THR A 23 -5.97 8.91 2.32
CA THR A 23 -4.90 8.04 2.84
C THR A 23 -5.02 6.61 2.30
N HIS A 24 -6.25 6.07 2.23
CA HIS A 24 -6.49 4.76 1.60
C HIS A 24 -6.03 4.77 0.13
N VAL A 25 -6.49 5.75 -0.64
CA VAL A 25 -6.15 5.88 -2.06
C VAL A 25 -4.64 6.08 -2.26
N ALA A 26 -3.99 6.90 -1.45
CA ALA A 26 -2.55 7.10 -1.49
C ALA A 26 -1.79 5.79 -1.22
N THR A 27 -2.26 4.99 -0.25
CA THR A 27 -1.64 3.70 0.10
C THR A 27 -1.76 2.68 -1.04
N ARG A 28 -2.90 2.66 -1.74
CA ARG A 28 -3.09 1.85 -2.95
C ARG A 28 -2.20 2.34 -4.10
N ALA A 29 -2.06 3.65 -4.27
CA ALA A 29 -1.17 4.23 -5.27
C ALA A 29 0.30 3.88 -5.01
N VAL A 30 0.75 3.89 -3.74
CA VAL A 30 2.10 3.45 -3.34
C VAL A 30 2.33 1.98 -3.69
N THR A 31 1.38 1.12 -3.34
CA THR A 31 1.48 -0.33 -3.62
C THR A 31 1.54 -0.59 -5.12
N LEU A 32 0.66 0.04 -5.90
CA LEU A 32 0.64 -0.07 -7.36
C LEU A 32 1.94 0.46 -8.00
N GLY A 33 2.39 1.65 -7.60
CA GLY A 33 3.63 2.24 -8.13
C GLY A 33 4.85 1.36 -7.85
N THR A 34 4.87 0.72 -6.68
CA THR A 34 5.93 -0.23 -6.34
C THR A 34 5.91 -1.46 -7.24
N LEU A 35 4.74 -2.07 -7.46
CA LEU A 35 4.61 -3.22 -8.35
C LEU A 35 5.07 -2.89 -9.77
N LEU A 36 4.69 -1.71 -10.29
CA LEU A 36 5.18 -1.23 -11.59
C LEU A 36 6.71 -1.04 -11.59
N GLY A 37 7.27 -0.53 -10.49
CA GLY A 37 8.72 -0.34 -10.33
C GLY A 37 9.48 -1.66 -10.31
N VAL A 38 8.96 -2.67 -9.60
CA VAL A 38 9.49 -4.04 -9.58
C VAL A 38 9.42 -4.65 -10.99
N ALA A 39 8.27 -4.56 -11.65
CA ALA A 39 8.09 -5.07 -13.01
C ALA A 39 9.06 -4.41 -13.99
N THR A 40 9.17 -3.07 -13.95
CA THR A 40 10.07 -2.31 -14.83
C THR A 40 11.54 -2.68 -14.60
N THR A 41 11.96 -2.77 -13.33
CA THR A 41 13.36 -3.10 -12.98
C THR A 41 13.69 -4.54 -13.38
N SER A 42 12.77 -5.48 -13.14
CA SER A 42 12.92 -6.88 -13.50
C SER A 42 12.99 -7.06 -15.02
N ALA A 43 12.07 -6.43 -15.76
CA ALA A 43 12.05 -6.46 -17.22
C ALA A 43 13.36 -5.92 -17.81
N ARG A 44 13.87 -4.80 -17.31
CA ARG A 44 15.16 -4.22 -17.75
C ARG A 44 16.38 -5.05 -17.37
N THR A 45 16.25 -5.98 -16.42
CA THR A 45 17.35 -6.85 -16.00
C THR A 45 17.34 -8.15 -16.80
N LEU A 46 16.16 -8.75 -16.96
CA LEU A 46 15.96 -10.05 -17.58
C LEU A 46 15.91 -10.00 -19.10
N VAL A 47 15.40 -8.92 -19.70
CA VAL A 47 15.23 -8.79 -21.16
C VAL A 47 16.41 -8.00 -21.74
N PRO A 48 17.30 -8.62 -22.54
CA PRO A 48 18.48 -7.96 -23.09
C PRO A 48 18.15 -6.71 -23.91
N ALA A 49 17.06 -6.75 -24.69
CA ALA A 49 16.61 -5.62 -25.52
C ALA A 49 16.15 -4.39 -24.70
N LEU A 50 15.82 -4.57 -23.41
CA LEU A 50 15.41 -3.49 -22.51
C LEU A 50 16.53 -3.01 -21.59
N ARG A 51 17.73 -3.62 -21.67
CA ARG A 51 18.90 -3.22 -20.88
C ARG A 51 19.37 -1.84 -21.34
N ARG A 52 19.80 -1.02 -20.39
CA ARG A 52 20.45 0.26 -20.72
C ARG A 52 21.80 -0.03 -21.39
N PRO A 53 22.20 0.78 -22.38
CA PRO A 53 23.52 0.67 -22.98
C PRO A 53 24.61 0.83 -21.90
N PRO A 54 25.77 0.16 -22.06
CA PRO A 54 26.87 0.29 -21.11
C PRO A 54 27.30 1.75 -21.03
N THR A 55 27.22 2.34 -19.84
CA THR A 55 27.82 3.66 -19.55
C THR A 55 29.21 3.48 -18.96
N ALA A 56 30.10 4.45 -19.14
CA ALA A 56 31.45 4.42 -18.55
C ALA A 56 31.44 4.39 -17.00
N ALA A 57 30.33 4.79 -16.37
CA ALA A 57 30.16 4.72 -14.92
C ALA A 57 29.67 3.32 -14.47
N PRO A 58 30.21 2.79 -13.36
CA PRO A 58 29.73 1.53 -12.80
C PRO A 58 28.25 1.64 -12.40
N LEU A 59 27.48 0.60 -12.75
CA LEU A 59 26.06 0.53 -12.41
C LEU A 59 25.89 0.42 -10.89
N PRO A 60 24.93 1.14 -10.30
CA PRO A 60 24.61 0.97 -8.88
C PRO A 60 24.09 -0.45 -8.61
N PRO A 61 24.24 -0.94 -7.36
CA PRO A 61 23.78 -2.27 -6.99
C PRO A 61 22.29 -2.44 -7.31
N PHE A 62 21.87 -3.68 -7.60
CA PHE A 62 20.50 -3.98 -7.99
C PHE A 62 19.47 -3.41 -7.01
N SER A 63 19.71 -3.56 -5.71
CA SER A 63 18.85 -3.02 -4.64
C SER A 63 18.66 -1.51 -4.75
N ALA A 64 19.73 -0.75 -4.99
CA ALA A 64 19.64 0.71 -5.16
C ALA A 64 18.89 1.09 -6.44
N ARG A 65 19.05 0.33 -7.53
CA ARG A 65 18.28 0.53 -8.77
C ARG A 65 16.79 0.26 -8.56
N LEU A 66 16.47 -0.85 -7.88
CA LEU A 66 15.10 -1.24 -7.56
C LEU A 66 14.43 -0.19 -6.69
N LEU A 67 15.05 0.21 -5.57
CA LEU A 67 14.52 1.22 -4.66
C LEU A 67 14.24 2.54 -5.38
N ARG A 68 15.19 3.03 -6.20
CA ARG A 68 15.00 4.26 -6.97
C ARG A 68 13.89 4.13 -8.01
N SER A 69 13.76 2.97 -8.66
CA SER A 69 12.69 2.72 -9.63
C SER A 69 11.32 2.66 -8.96
N CYS A 70 11.18 1.94 -7.85
CA CYS A 70 9.95 1.89 -7.07
C CYS A 70 9.60 3.29 -6.56
N GLY A 71 10.53 4.04 -5.97
CA GLY A 71 10.27 5.39 -5.49
C GLY A 71 9.85 6.36 -6.60
N GLY A 72 10.45 6.26 -7.79
CA GLY A 72 10.02 7.04 -8.96
C GLY A 72 8.61 6.70 -9.42
N HIS A 73 8.29 5.42 -9.54
CA HIS A 73 6.96 4.96 -9.98
C HIS A 73 5.88 5.25 -8.95
N VAL A 74 6.19 5.16 -7.64
CA VAL A 74 5.31 5.59 -6.56
C VAL A 74 4.95 7.07 -6.69
N ALA A 75 5.91 7.94 -6.99
CA ALA A 75 5.62 9.35 -7.18
C ALA A 75 4.69 9.60 -8.38
N VAL A 76 4.91 8.88 -9.49
CA VAL A 76 4.05 8.97 -10.69
C VAL A 76 2.64 8.47 -10.38
N THR A 77 2.50 7.30 -9.75
CA THR A 77 1.17 6.75 -9.44
C THR A 77 0.44 7.58 -8.39
N LEU A 78 1.12 8.14 -7.39
CA LEU A 78 0.52 9.08 -6.44
C LEU A 78 -0.03 10.32 -7.17
N GLY A 79 0.73 10.87 -8.13
CA GLY A 79 0.28 12.00 -8.94
C GLY A 79 -0.96 11.65 -9.76
N VAL A 80 -0.91 10.57 -10.54
CA VAL A 80 -2.03 10.15 -11.41
C VAL A 80 -3.28 9.78 -10.61
N VAL A 81 -3.14 8.95 -9.59
CA VAL A 81 -4.27 8.50 -8.78
C VAL A 81 -4.81 9.63 -7.89
N GLY A 82 -3.94 10.52 -7.41
CA GLY A 82 -4.34 11.72 -6.66
C GLY A 82 -5.21 12.66 -7.50
N LEU A 83 -4.78 12.95 -8.74
CA LEU A 83 -5.60 13.70 -9.70
C LEU A 83 -6.91 12.97 -10.02
N GLY A 84 -6.85 11.63 -10.17
CA GLY A 84 -8.04 10.79 -10.36
C GLY A 84 -9.03 10.88 -9.20
N LEU A 85 -8.55 10.91 -7.95
CA LEU A 85 -9.39 11.09 -6.76
C LEU A 85 -10.04 12.48 -6.75
N VAL A 86 -9.26 13.53 -7.00
CA VAL A 86 -9.80 14.90 -7.07
C VAL A 86 -10.86 15.00 -8.16
N GLY A 87 -10.60 14.49 -9.35
CA GLY A 87 -11.57 14.50 -10.45
C GLY A 87 -12.82 13.68 -10.14
N ARG A 88 -12.67 12.48 -9.56
CA ARG A 88 -13.81 11.63 -9.18
C ARG A 88 -14.70 12.27 -8.12
N MET A 89 -14.09 13.03 -7.21
CA MET A 89 -14.79 13.65 -6.09
C MET A 89 -15.12 15.12 -6.30
N TRP A 90 -14.82 15.67 -7.48
CA TRP A 90 -15.13 17.04 -7.83
C TRP A 90 -16.65 17.26 -7.87
N GLY A 91 -17.12 18.30 -7.19
CA GLY A 91 -18.55 18.61 -7.09
C GLY A 91 -19.39 17.63 -6.26
N ARG A 92 -18.77 16.67 -5.57
CA ARG A 92 -19.47 15.73 -4.69
C ARG A 92 -19.82 16.36 -3.35
N GLU A 93 -21.00 16.04 -2.85
CA GLU A 93 -21.48 16.55 -1.57
C GLU A 93 -20.71 15.94 -0.38
N PRO A 94 -20.63 16.62 0.78
CA PRO A 94 -19.96 16.10 1.96
C PRO A 94 -20.41 14.68 2.36
N ILE A 95 -21.72 14.42 2.31
CA ILE A 95 -22.29 13.10 2.62
C ILE A 95 -21.75 11.99 1.73
N GLU A 96 -21.44 12.28 0.47
CA GLU A 96 -20.88 11.28 -0.44
C GLU A 96 -19.40 10.97 -0.17
N TRP A 97 -18.66 11.92 0.43
CA TRP A 97 -17.33 11.61 0.96
C TRP A 97 -17.45 10.71 2.18
N GLN A 98 -18.39 11.06 3.06
CA GLN A 98 -18.66 10.34 4.30
C GLN A 98 -19.08 8.89 4.03
N ASP A 99 -20.11 8.66 3.20
CA ASP A 99 -20.58 7.33 2.79
C ASP A 99 -19.46 6.46 2.21
N ARG A 100 -18.65 7.00 1.30
CA ARG A 100 -17.52 6.24 0.71
C ARG A 100 -16.47 5.89 1.76
N SER A 101 -16.12 6.82 2.64
CA SER A 101 -15.15 6.57 3.71
C SER A 101 -15.69 5.61 4.77
N TRP A 102 -16.98 5.68 5.08
CA TRP A 102 -17.66 4.80 6.01
C TRP A 102 -17.68 3.37 5.47
N ARG A 103 -18.08 3.16 4.21
CA ARG A 103 -18.03 1.85 3.54
C ARG A 103 -16.62 1.25 3.49
N LEU A 104 -15.59 2.08 3.35
CA LEU A 104 -14.20 1.63 3.40
C LEU A 104 -13.83 1.11 4.79
N LEU A 105 -14.29 1.78 5.85
CA LEU A 105 -14.07 1.35 7.22
C LEU A 105 -14.95 0.15 7.62
N GLU A 106 -16.13 -0.02 7.03
CA GLU A 106 -16.96 -1.21 7.25
C GLU A 106 -16.36 -2.45 6.55
N SER A 107 -15.53 -2.25 5.52
CA SER A 107 -14.86 -3.34 4.81
C SER A 107 -13.70 -3.93 5.62
N LYS A 108 -14.02 -4.91 6.46
CA LYS A 108 -13.08 -5.67 7.31
C LYS A 108 -11.83 -6.17 6.58
N GLY A 109 -11.99 -6.70 5.36
CA GLY A 109 -10.85 -7.17 4.55
C GLY A 109 -9.92 -6.05 4.09
N GLN A 110 -10.46 -4.89 3.71
CA GLN A 110 -9.66 -3.71 3.35
C GLN A 110 -8.90 -3.18 4.58
N LEU A 111 -9.56 -3.14 5.73
CA LEU A 111 -8.95 -2.72 6.98
C LEU A 111 -7.77 -3.60 7.39
N GLU A 112 -7.95 -4.92 7.34
CA GLU A 112 -6.88 -5.88 7.63
C GLU A 112 -5.71 -5.69 6.64
N THR A 113 -6.02 -5.63 5.34
CA THR A 113 -4.99 -5.43 4.31
C THR A 113 -4.19 -4.16 4.58
N ASP A 114 -4.87 -3.06 4.92
CA ASP A 114 -4.23 -1.78 5.20
C ASP A 114 -3.36 -1.84 6.46
N ASP A 115 -3.80 -2.52 7.53
CA ASP A 115 -3.00 -2.67 8.76
C ASP A 115 -1.68 -3.39 8.48
N TRP A 116 -1.71 -4.47 7.72
CA TRP A 116 -0.50 -5.20 7.29
C TRP A 116 0.37 -4.36 6.36
N THR A 117 -0.25 -3.64 5.43
CA THR A 117 0.46 -2.76 4.49
C THR A 117 1.24 -1.69 5.25
N TYR A 118 0.64 -1.00 6.22
CA TYR A 118 1.35 0.01 7.03
C TYR A 118 2.44 -0.59 7.90
N GLY A 119 2.19 -1.76 8.50
CA GLY A 119 3.21 -2.50 9.24
C GLY A 119 4.43 -2.79 8.39
N GLY A 120 4.21 -3.31 7.17
CA GLY A 120 5.28 -3.59 6.22
C GLY A 120 6.01 -2.34 5.75
N MET A 121 5.29 -1.25 5.44
CA MET A 121 5.89 0.04 5.08
C MET A 121 6.84 0.55 6.17
N GLY A 122 6.35 0.59 7.42
CA GLY A 122 7.14 1.05 8.56
C GLY A 122 8.37 0.19 8.81
N ALA A 123 8.20 -1.14 8.81
CA ALA A 123 9.29 -2.09 8.99
C ALA A 123 10.38 -1.94 7.91
N ALA A 124 10.00 -1.77 6.64
CA ALA A 124 10.96 -1.62 5.55
C ALA A 124 11.73 -0.29 5.61
N VAL A 125 11.09 0.81 6.00
CA VAL A 125 11.77 2.10 6.20
C VAL A 125 12.74 2.02 7.37
N LEU A 126 12.34 1.41 8.48
CA LEU A 126 13.23 1.19 9.63
C LEU A 126 14.42 0.30 9.25
N LEU A 127 14.17 -0.78 8.50
CA LEU A 127 15.23 -1.68 8.03
C LEU A 127 16.21 -0.95 7.12
N LEU A 128 15.72 -0.07 6.24
CA LEU A 128 16.58 0.78 5.42
C LEU A 128 17.45 1.71 6.28
N ALA A 129 16.87 2.32 7.32
CA ALA A 129 17.58 3.25 8.19
C ALA A 129 18.72 2.58 8.99
N VAL A 130 18.56 1.31 9.38
CA VAL A 130 19.60 0.56 10.11
C VAL A 130 20.63 -0.12 9.21
N ALA A 131 20.24 -0.52 7.99
CA ALA A 131 21.10 -1.32 7.12
C ALA A 131 21.83 -0.52 6.03
N ALA A 132 21.38 0.70 5.71
CA ALA A 132 22.01 1.49 4.65
C ALA A 132 23.21 2.30 5.18
N PRO A 133 24.36 2.29 4.50
CA PRO A 133 25.56 3.04 4.91
C PRO A 133 25.36 4.57 4.89
N SER A 134 24.27 5.07 4.29
CA SER A 134 23.71 6.41 4.53
C SER A 134 22.43 6.61 3.71
N PRO A 135 21.29 7.02 4.31
CA PRO A 135 20.08 7.39 3.57
C PRO A 135 20.31 8.56 2.59
N ALA A 136 21.36 9.37 2.78
CA ALA A 136 21.71 10.47 1.86
C ALA A 136 22.16 9.96 0.48
N THR A 137 22.67 8.73 0.36
CA THR A 137 23.11 8.15 -0.92
C THR A 137 21.97 7.67 -1.81
N LEU A 138 20.82 7.38 -1.19
CA LEU A 138 19.63 6.85 -1.84
C LEU A 138 18.58 7.94 -2.10
N GLY A 139 18.63 9.02 -1.31
CA GLY A 139 17.73 10.17 -1.39
C GLY A 139 16.27 9.79 -1.09
N TRP A 140 15.36 10.74 -1.31
CA TRP A 140 13.93 10.53 -1.07
C TRP A 140 13.36 9.33 -1.83
N ARG A 141 13.86 9.07 -3.05
CA ARG A 141 13.42 7.93 -3.87
C ARG A 141 13.74 6.60 -3.21
N GLY A 142 14.87 6.48 -2.51
CA GLY A 142 15.20 5.26 -1.80
C GLY A 142 14.29 5.01 -0.60
N VAL A 143 13.97 6.05 0.17
CA VAL A 143 13.05 5.95 1.31
C VAL A 143 11.63 5.61 0.84
N VAL A 144 11.11 6.32 -0.16
CA VAL A 144 9.80 6.04 -0.76
C VAL A 144 9.77 4.66 -1.40
N GLY A 145 10.85 4.25 -2.06
CA GLY A 145 10.99 2.91 -2.62
C GLY A 145 10.98 1.81 -1.57
N ALA A 146 11.62 2.04 -0.42
CA ALA A 146 11.62 1.08 0.70
C ALA A 146 10.23 0.99 1.34
N ALA A 147 9.58 2.12 1.61
CA ALA A 147 8.20 2.14 2.07
C ALA A 147 7.29 1.37 1.09
N GLY A 148 7.43 1.63 -0.21
CA GLY A 148 6.69 0.94 -1.26
C GLY A 148 6.90 -0.58 -1.26
N LEU A 149 8.16 -1.05 -1.23
CA LEU A 149 8.45 -2.49 -1.12
C LEU A 149 7.89 -3.10 0.17
N GLY A 150 7.95 -2.36 1.27
CA GLY A 150 7.32 -2.74 2.53
C GLY A 150 5.80 -2.86 2.42
N SER A 151 5.15 -1.98 1.65
CA SER A 151 3.70 -2.02 1.42
C SER A 151 3.29 -3.30 0.68
N VAL A 152 4.04 -3.69 -0.36
CA VAL A 152 3.84 -4.95 -1.08
C VAL A 152 4.12 -6.15 -0.16
N GLY A 153 5.20 -6.12 0.63
CA GLY A 153 5.51 -7.16 1.60
C GLY A 153 4.39 -7.35 2.63
N GLY A 154 3.85 -6.24 3.16
CA GLY A 154 2.69 -6.26 4.06
C GLY A 154 1.45 -6.86 3.40
N MET A 155 1.11 -6.44 2.18
CA MET A 155 0.00 -7.02 1.41
C MET A 155 0.17 -8.53 1.19
N MET A 156 1.36 -8.99 0.80
CA MET A 156 1.65 -10.42 0.63
C MET A 156 1.58 -11.18 1.96
N GLY A 157 2.05 -10.58 3.05
CA GLY A 157 1.92 -11.11 4.39
C GLY A 157 0.46 -11.28 4.82
N TYR A 158 -0.39 -10.29 4.54
CA TYR A 158 -1.83 -10.38 4.75
C TYR A 158 -2.46 -11.54 3.95
N LEU A 159 -2.13 -11.67 2.66
CA LEU A 159 -2.66 -12.75 1.82
C LEU A 159 -2.24 -14.13 2.36
N GLY A 160 -0.96 -14.29 2.72
CA GLY A 160 -0.46 -15.52 3.31
C GLY A 160 -1.11 -15.83 4.66
N TRP A 161 -1.29 -14.82 5.51
CA TRP A 161 -1.96 -14.98 6.81
C TRP A 161 -3.42 -15.38 6.66
N ARG A 162 -4.18 -14.65 5.84
CA ARG A 162 -5.62 -14.84 5.68
C ARG A 162 -5.94 -16.13 4.96
N TYR A 163 -5.30 -16.40 3.83
CA TYR A 163 -5.66 -17.54 2.98
C TYR A 163 -4.81 -18.78 3.22
N GLY A 164 -3.63 -18.64 3.84
CA GLY A 164 -2.73 -19.76 4.08
C GLY A 164 -2.77 -20.32 5.50
N VAL A 165 -2.86 -19.47 6.53
CA VAL A 165 -2.58 -19.89 7.92
C VAL A 165 -3.80 -19.79 8.85
N ASN A 166 -4.48 -18.64 8.91
CA ASN A 166 -5.38 -18.32 10.02
C ASN A 166 -6.78 -17.82 9.63
N GLY A 167 -7.13 -17.79 8.34
CA GLY A 167 -8.48 -17.38 7.91
C GLY A 167 -8.79 -15.87 7.99
N GLY A 168 -7.85 -15.07 8.51
CA GLY A 168 -7.99 -13.62 8.68
C GLY A 168 -8.28 -13.22 10.13
N ARG A 169 -8.26 -11.91 10.42
CA ARG A 169 -8.60 -11.39 11.77
C ARG A 169 -10.12 -11.43 12.01
N PHE A 170 -10.89 -11.24 10.96
CA PHE A 170 -12.34 -11.29 10.97
C PHE A 170 -12.82 -12.54 10.22
N PRO A 171 -13.40 -13.54 10.92
CA PRO A 171 -13.88 -14.76 10.29
C PRO A 171 -15.10 -14.45 9.41
N GLU A 172 -15.11 -14.97 8.18
CA GLU A 172 -16.25 -14.87 7.24
C GLU A 172 -17.39 -15.84 7.57
N LYS A 173 -17.10 -16.86 8.40
CA LYS A 173 -18.09 -17.82 8.90
C LYS A 173 -18.12 -17.74 10.42
N LEU A 174 -19.33 -17.69 11.00
CA LEU A 174 -19.52 -17.93 12.43
C LEU A 174 -18.78 -19.22 12.81
N ALA A 175 -18.16 -19.22 13.98
CA ALA A 175 -17.47 -20.42 14.46
C ALA A 175 -18.47 -21.60 14.38
N LYS A 176 -18.05 -22.71 13.78
CA LYS A 176 -18.82 -23.96 13.65
C LYS A 176 -19.40 -24.46 14.99
N LYS A 177 -18.96 -23.87 16.11
CA LYS A 177 -19.43 -24.13 17.49
C LYS A 177 -20.76 -23.45 17.83
N GLU A 178 -21.24 -22.48 17.06
CA GLU A 178 -22.55 -21.83 17.25
C GLU A 178 -23.67 -22.39 16.33
N GLU A 179 -23.32 -23.19 15.31
CA GLU A 179 -24.32 -23.86 14.44
C GLU A 179 -25.07 -25.03 15.12
N ARG A 180 -24.78 -25.33 16.39
CA ARG A 180 -25.58 -26.25 17.21
C ARG A 180 -25.72 -25.74 18.64
N PRO A 181 -26.88 -25.14 18.95
CA PRO A 181 -27.78 -25.77 19.92
C PRO A 181 -29.21 -25.73 19.37
N GLY A 182 -29.65 -26.82 18.76
CA GLY A 182 -30.97 -26.88 18.14
C GLY A 182 -31.38 -28.23 17.55
N LEU A 183 -30.75 -29.33 18.02
CA LEU A 183 -31.26 -30.69 17.93
C LEU A 183 -30.98 -31.37 19.26
#